data_AF-A0A4V2ZN09-F1
#
_entry.id   AF-A0A4V2ZN09-F1
#
_cell.length_a   1.000
_cell.length_b   1.000
_cell.length_c   1.000
_cell.angle_alpha   90.00
_cell.angle_beta   90.00
_cell.angle_gamma   90.00
#
_symmetry.space_group_name_H-M   'P 1'
#
loop_
_entity.id
_entity.type
_entity.pdbx_description
1 polymer ?
#
loop_
_entity_poly.entity_id
_entity_poly.type
_entity_poly.pdbx_seq_one_letter_code
_entity_poly.pdbx_strand_id
1 'polypeptide(L)'
;MSCGTHELDTEPTALGREAVCEVGRAFAKRFGLPPQGLLNGGTNVCIYALARPGDTVKASSRLAGVRCKTGRRGERMLVFDTENRYKTTAGQLLAHEHQTILHRLI
;
A
#
# COMPACT_ATOMS: atom_id res chain seq x y z
N MET A 1 6.31 1.35 19.97
CA MET A 1 6.75 1.09 18.57
C MET A 1 6.60 2.39 17.80
N SER A 2 7.67 2.98 17.28
CA SER A 2 7.57 4.26 16.56
C SER A 2 6.82 4.05 15.24
N CYS A 3 5.78 4.86 15.01
CA CYS A 3 5.08 4.92 13.74
C CYS A 3 6.01 5.58 12.71
N GLY A 4 6.81 4.76 12.02
CA GLY A 4 7.81 5.22 11.05
C GLY A 4 7.24 5.25 9.64
N THR A 5 7.49 6.34 8.92
CA THR A 5 7.33 6.38 7.46
C THR A 5 8.40 5.48 6.85
N HIS A 6 8.02 4.59 5.93
CA HIS A 6 8.97 3.72 5.25
C HIS A 6 9.07 4.07 3.77
N GLU A 7 10.29 4.10 3.25
CA GLU A 7 10.56 4.22 1.83
C GLU A 7 10.32 2.88 1.13
N LEU A 8 9.86 2.94 -0.11
CA LEU A 8 9.62 1.78 -0.95
C LEU A 8 10.92 1.29 -1.60
N ASP A 9 10.85 0.06 -2.11
CA ASP A 9 11.90 -0.53 -2.92
C ASP A 9 12.20 0.36 -4.15
N THR A 10 13.49 0.59 -4.41
CA THR A 10 13.98 1.48 -5.47
C THR A 10 14.31 0.72 -6.76
N GLU A 11 14.07 -0.59 -6.80
CA GLU A 11 14.37 -1.45 -7.95
C GLU A 11 13.66 -0.96 -9.23
N PRO A 12 14.39 -0.55 -10.29
CA PRO A 12 13.80 0.01 -11.51
C PRO A 12 12.92 -0.97 -12.30
N THR A 13 13.09 -2.27 -12.05
CA THR A 13 12.31 -3.34 -12.67
C THR A 13 11.03 -3.70 -11.90
N ALA A 14 10.76 -3.04 -10.77
CA ALA A 14 9.46 -3.09 -10.13
C ALA A 14 8.41 -2.47 -11.07
N LEU A 15 7.78 -3.34 -11.86
CA LEU A 15 6.82 -2.96 -12.88
C LEU A 15 5.52 -2.49 -12.23
N GLY A 16 5.49 -1.19 -11.90
CA GLY A 16 4.28 -0.41 -11.69
C GLY A 16 3.42 -0.35 -12.95
N ARG A 17 2.67 -1.41 -13.21
CA ARG A 17 1.40 -1.29 -13.93
C ARG A 17 0.33 -0.99 -12.87
N GLU A 18 0.02 0.30 -12.77
CA GLU A 18 -0.95 0.92 -11.85
C GLU A 18 -0.41 1.18 -10.44
N ALA A 19 0.12 2.40 -10.29
CA ALA A 19 0.78 3.00 -9.13
C ALA A 19 -0.08 3.15 -7.86
N VAL A 20 -0.95 2.18 -7.55
CA VAL A 20 -1.93 2.26 -6.45
C VAL A 20 -1.98 0.95 -5.65
N CYS A 21 -1.39 -0.16 -6.12
CA CYS A 21 -1.60 -1.46 -5.46
C CYS A 21 -0.35 -2.16 -4.92
N GLU A 22 0.87 -1.67 -5.19
CA GLU A 22 2.09 -2.42 -4.84
C GLU A 22 2.46 -2.31 -3.36
N VAL A 23 2.17 -1.16 -2.74
CA VAL A 23 2.56 -0.91 -1.35
C VAL A 23 1.92 -1.93 -0.42
N GLY A 24 0.59 -2.09 -0.50
CA GLY A 24 -0.16 -3.07 0.29
C GLY A 24 0.25 -4.53 0.04
N ARG A 25 0.75 -4.87 -1.16
CA ARG A 25 1.17 -6.25 -1.50
C ARG A 25 2.46 -6.67 -0.78
N ALA A 26 3.39 -5.74 -0.58
CA ALA A 26 4.65 -6.05 0.11
C ALA A 26 4.50 -6.16 1.64
N PHE A 27 3.40 -5.67 2.22
CA PHE A 27 3.13 -5.78 3.66
C PHE A 27 3.12 -7.23 4.14
N ALA A 28 2.43 -8.13 3.43
CA ALA A 28 2.36 -9.54 3.82
C ALA A 28 3.76 -10.16 3.96
N LYS A 29 4.63 -9.98 2.94
CA LYS A 29 6.02 -10.44 2.96
C LYS A 29 6.82 -9.83 4.12
N ARG A 30 6.67 -8.53 4.36
CA ARG A 30 7.42 -7.79 5.39
C ARG A 30 7.05 -8.19 6.81
N PHE A 31 5.80 -8.59 7.05
CA PHE A 31 5.30 -9.04 8.34
C PHE A 31 5.30 -10.57 8.50
N GLY A 32 5.96 -11.30 7.59
CA GLY A 32 6.05 -12.77 7.65
C GLY A 32 4.72 -13.48 7.43
N LEU A 33 3.75 -12.81 6.79
CA LEU A 33 2.45 -13.39 6.48
C LEU A 33 2.52 -14.15 5.14
N PRO A 34 1.84 -15.30 5.03
CA PRO A 34 1.84 -16.09 3.81
C PRO A 34 1.23 -15.30 2.63
N PRO A 35 1.82 -15.29 1.42
CA PRO A 35 1.32 -14.46 0.32
C PRO A 35 -0.10 -14.85 -0.14
N GLN A 36 -0.52 -16.09 0.14
CA GLN A 36 -1.87 -16.57 -0.06
C GLN A 36 -2.88 -15.91 0.90
N GLY A 37 -3.99 -15.40 0.36
CA GLY A 37 -5.09 -14.84 1.16
C GLY A 37 -5.11 -13.32 1.26
N LEU A 38 -4.28 -12.62 0.46
CA LEU A 38 -4.36 -11.18 0.29
C LEU A 38 -5.59 -10.80 -0.56
N LEU A 39 -6.44 -9.93 -0.03
CA LEU A 39 -7.60 -9.40 -0.72
C LEU A 39 -7.54 -7.86 -0.67
N ASN A 40 -7.84 -7.20 -1.80
CA ASN A 40 -8.01 -5.76 -1.82
C ASN A 40 -9.36 -5.41 -1.17
N GLY A 41 -9.31 -4.64 -0.07
CA GLY A 41 -10.48 -4.21 0.69
C GLY A 41 -11.12 -2.92 0.19
N GLY A 42 -10.47 -2.27 -0.77
CA GLY A 42 -10.88 -0.98 -1.32
C GLY A 42 -9.77 0.06 -1.20
N THR A 43 -9.86 1.05 -2.07
CA THR A 43 -8.91 2.15 -2.18
C THR A 43 -9.67 3.44 -2.40
N ASN A 44 -9.29 4.49 -1.67
CA ASN A 44 -9.69 5.87 -1.96
C ASN A 44 -8.47 6.66 -2.43
N VAL A 45 -8.56 7.33 -3.57
CA VAL A 45 -7.45 8.10 -4.15
C VAL A 45 -7.86 9.57 -4.32
N CYS A 46 -7.02 10.48 -3.85
CA CYS A 46 -7.05 11.88 -4.20
C CYS A 46 -5.91 12.17 -5.18
N ILE A 47 -6.24 12.65 -6.37
CA ILE A 47 -5.26 13.02 -7.41
C ILE A 47 -5.07 14.54 -7.37
N TYR A 48 -3.81 14.97 -7.19
CA TYR A 48 -3.42 16.38 -7.15
C TYR A 48 -2.82 16.84 -8.48
N ALA A 49 -2.11 15.94 -9.18
CA ALA A 49 -1.53 16.21 -10.48
C ALA A 49 -1.25 14.91 -11.24
N LEU A 50 -1.08 15.03 -12.55
CA LEU A 50 -0.68 13.93 -13.43
C LEU A 50 0.85 13.88 -13.56
N ALA A 51 1.41 12.68 -13.48
CA ALA A 51 2.81 12.44 -13.84
C ALA A 51 3.00 12.64 -15.35
N ARG A 52 4.20 13.06 -15.73
CA ARG A 52 4.63 13.22 -17.12
C ARG A 52 5.63 12.13 -17.51
N PRO A 53 5.73 11.77 -18.79
CA PRO A 53 6.81 10.92 -19.27
C PRO A 53 8.17 11.49 -18.86
N GLY A 54 9.02 10.66 -18.25
CA GLY A 54 10.33 11.06 -17.73
C GLY A 54 10.33 11.46 -16.25
N ASP A 55 9.17 11.64 -15.62
CA ASP A 55 9.11 11.87 -14.17
C ASP A 55 9.59 10.63 -13.41
N THR A 56 10.45 10.86 -12.40
CA THR A 56 10.74 9.84 -11.39
C THR A 56 9.81 10.03 -10.21
N VAL A 57 9.04 9.00 -9.85
CA VAL A 57 8.07 9.04 -8.74
C VAL A 57 8.63 8.30 -7.53
N LYS A 58 8.65 8.98 -6.39
CA LYS A 58 8.89 8.39 -5.07
C LYS A 58 7.56 8.19 -4.37
N ALA A 59 7.35 7.00 -3.83
CA ALA A 59 6.22 6.74 -2.97
C ALA A 59 6.65 6.40 -1.54
N SER A 60 5.82 6.82 -0.59
CA SER A 60 6.00 6.56 0.84
C SER A 60 4.70 6.03 1.40
N SER A 61 4.80 5.08 2.33
CA SER A 61 3.62 4.54 2.99
C SER A 61 3.74 4.61 4.50
N ARG A 62 2.57 4.80 5.11
CA ARG A 62 2.37 4.79 6.54
C ARG A 62 1.29 3.77 6.87
N LEU A 63 1.59 2.86 7.79
CA LEU A 63 0.57 2.01 8.39
C LEU A 63 -0.34 2.90 9.26
N ALA A 64 -1.57 3.12 8.81
CA ALA A 64 -2.56 3.96 9.48
C ALA A 64 -3.33 3.17 10.54
N GLY A 65 -3.55 1.88 10.32
CA GLY A 65 -4.24 1.02 11.28
C GLY A 65 -4.08 -0.47 10.99
N VAL A 66 -4.24 -1.28 12.04
CA VAL A 66 -4.37 -2.74 11.94
C VAL A 66 -5.52 -3.17 12.84
N ARG A 67 -6.43 -3.99 12.31
CA ARG A 67 -7.50 -4.60 13.09
C ARG A 67 -7.75 -6.03 12.66
N CYS A 68 -8.23 -6.85 13.59
CA CYS A 68 -8.67 -8.20 13.29
C CYS A 68 -10.20 -8.22 13.13
N LYS A 69 -10.70 -9.00 12.17
CA LYS A 69 -12.13 -9.28 12.04
C LYS A 69 -12.37 -10.74 11.70
N THR A 70 -13.57 -11.20 12.00
CA THR A 70 -14.05 -12.51 11.56
C THR A 70 -14.75 -12.38 10.20
N GLY A 71 -14.41 -13.26 9.27
CA GLY A 71 -15.02 -13.35 7.96
C GLY A 71 -16.39 -14.00 7.97
N ARG A 72 -17.06 -13.96 6.81
CA ARG A 72 -18.41 -14.51 6.65
C ARG A 72 -18.47 -16.01 6.88
N ARG A 73 -17.35 -16.73 6.72
CA ARG A 73 -17.25 -18.18 6.94
C ARG A 73 -16.51 -18.52 8.24
N GLY A 74 -16.39 -17.55 9.16
CA GLY A 74 -15.72 -17.75 10.45
C GLY A 74 -14.20 -17.61 10.39
N GLU A 75 -13.60 -17.30 9.24
CA GLU A 75 -12.16 -17.15 9.12
C GLU A 75 -11.64 -15.92 9.89
N ARG A 76 -10.46 -15.99 10.50
CA ARG A 76 -9.83 -14.77 11.05
C ARG A 76 -9.14 -14.00 9.93
N MET A 77 -9.35 -12.69 9.91
CA MET A 77 -8.72 -11.79 8.94
C MET A 77 -8.03 -10.64 9.66
N LEU A 78 -6.82 -10.31 9.22
CA LEU A 78 -6.21 -9.02 9.52
C LEU A 78 -6.64 -8.02 8.45
N VAL A 79 -6.95 -6.81 8.87
CA VAL A 79 -7.24 -5.67 8.01
C VAL A 79 -6.17 -4.63 8.30
N PHE A 80 -5.48 -4.22 7.26
CA PHE A 80 -4.46 -3.19 7.28
C PHE A 80 -5.01 -1.98 6.55
N ASP A 81 -4.94 -0.82 7.20
CA ASP A 81 -5.24 0.46 6.60
C ASP A 81 -3.91 1.20 6.41
N THR A 82 -3.61 1.62 5.18
CA THR A 82 -2.36 2.31 4.84
C THR A 82 -2.63 3.62 4.13
N GLU A 83 -1.85 4.64 4.48
CA GLU A 83 -1.79 5.89 3.74
C GLU A 83 -0.55 5.91 2.84
N ASN A 84 -0.77 5.99 1.53
CA ASN A 84 0.31 6.04 0.55
C ASN A 84 0.35 7.42 -0.10
N ARG A 85 1.54 8.01 -0.19
CA ARG A 85 1.77 9.29 -0.87
C ARG A 85 2.72 9.09 -2.02
N TYR A 86 2.37 9.67 -3.17
CA TYR A 86 3.13 9.59 -4.40
C TYR A 86 3.57 10.98 -4.80
N LYS A 87 4.88 11.20 -4.89
CA LYS A 87 5.47 12.49 -5.26
C LYS A 87 6.52 12.30 -6.35
N THR A 88 6.72 13.29 -7.21
CA THR A 88 7.94 13.29 -8.03
C THR A 88 9.18 13.48 -7.14
N THR A 89 10.36 13.09 -7.61
CA THR A 89 11.63 13.39 -6.91
C THR A 89 11.90 14.89 -6.80
N ALA A 90 11.31 15.70 -7.67
CA ALA A 90 11.28 17.17 -7.57
C ALA A 90 10.29 17.70 -6.50
N GLY A 91 9.55 16.82 -5.83
CA GLY A 91 8.69 17.15 -4.68
C GLY A 91 7.22 17.40 -5.02
N GLN A 92 6.81 17.36 -6.29
CA GLN A 92 5.42 17.56 -6.68
C GLN A 92 4.54 16.41 -6.18
N LEU A 93 3.52 16.69 -5.38
CA LEU A 93 2.53 15.70 -4.97
C LEU A 93 1.64 15.32 -6.14
N LEU A 94 1.57 14.03 -6.44
CA LEU A 94 0.77 13.48 -7.53
C LEU A 94 -0.53 12.90 -6.98
N ALA A 95 -0.43 12.02 -5.98
CA ALA A 95 -1.58 11.36 -5.40
C ALA A 95 -1.40 11.08 -3.90
N HIS A 96 -2.52 11.03 -3.20
CA HIS A 96 -2.65 10.49 -1.86
C HIS A 96 -3.69 9.38 -1.88
N GLU A 97 -3.33 8.24 -1.33
CA GLU A 97 -4.16 7.05 -1.31
C GLU A 97 -4.40 6.61 0.14
N HIS A 98 -5.64 6.26 0.46
CA HIS A 98 -5.95 5.43 1.61
C HIS A 98 -6.39 4.05 1.12
N GLN A 99 -5.63 3.03 1.49
CA GLN A 99 -5.80 1.66 1.03
C GLN A 99 -6.15 0.74 2.19
N THR A 100 -7.16 -0.10 1.99
CA THR A 100 -7.48 -1.20 2.92
C THR A 100 -7.07 -2.53 2.29
N ILE A 101 -6.24 -3.28 2.98
CA ILE A 101 -5.83 -4.64 2.60
C ILE A 101 -6.34 -5.63 3.64
N LEU A 102 -6.87 -6.77 3.18
CA LEU A 102 -7.25 -7.86 4.05
C LEU A 102 -6.30 -9.02 3.84
N HIS A 103 -5.96 -9.68 4.94
CA HIS A 103 -5.20 -10.90 4.95
C HIS A 103 -5.97 -11.98 5.68
N ARG A 104 -6.34 -13.06 4.98
CA ARG A 104 -6.89 -14.25 5.64
C ARG A 104 -5.77 -14.95 6.42
N LEU A 105 -6.02 -15.24 7.69
CA LEU A 105 -5.20 -16.11 8.50
C LEU A 105 -5.79 -17.51 8.33
N ILE A 106 -5.01 -18.43 7.75
CA ILE A 106 -5.42 -19.81 7.49
C ILE A 106 -5.49 -20.57 8.81
#